data_AF-A0A936SN75-F1
#
_entry.id   AF-A0A936SN75-F1
#
_cell.length_a   1.000
_cell.length_b   1.000
_cell.length_c   1.000
_cell.angle_alpha   90.00
_cell.angle_beta   90.00
_cell.angle_gamma   90.00
#
_symmetry.space_group_name_H-M   'P 1'
#
loop_
_entity.id
_entity.type
_entity.pdbx_description
1 polymer ?
#
loop_
_entity_poly.entity_id
_entity_poly.type
_entity_poly.pdbx_seq_one_letter_code
_entity_poly.pdbx_strand_id
1 'polypeptide(L)'
;MPATEEAAVKAAAISFLRSFENMDVDGTMSYVSKSSPYAKGNQRDFQEIFTQAEKIKIVEISFVYIKVLDVQVEVRFDVKFAATDRKTGGPYEVYTSARRLLKLVSENGKWQIYRHSSGEMDFARRLIAEKSPTVRDVMLSNEKEYLNKSLSGSFTNLGNSMPDNAPPEDLLEVFRLGLHVAELIGDKHEMAGAWNSIGWVLKHQNKNDLALDAYFQES
;
A
#
# COMPACT_ATOMS: atom_id res chain seq x y z
N MET A 1 19.57 13.50 9.53
CA MET A 1 19.83 13.97 8.15
C MET A 1 20.03 15.48 8.19
N PRO A 2 21.00 16.05 7.46
CA PRO A 2 21.18 17.50 7.33
C PRO A 2 19.94 18.17 6.72
N ALA A 3 19.69 19.43 7.09
CA ALA A 3 18.51 20.17 6.64
C ALA A 3 18.42 20.34 5.11
N THR A 4 19.57 20.47 4.44
CA THR A 4 19.66 20.56 2.97
C THR A 4 19.22 19.27 2.29
N GLU A 5 19.58 18.13 2.88
CA GLU A 5 19.21 16.81 2.37
C GLU A 5 17.73 16.51 2.64
N GLU A 6 17.20 16.92 3.80
CA GLU A 6 15.77 16.86 4.09
C GLU A 6 14.94 17.70 3.11
N ALA A 7 15.41 18.90 2.79
CA ALA A 7 14.76 19.76 1.80
C ALA A 7 14.76 19.11 0.40
N ALA A 8 15.84 18.45 0.01
CA ALA A 8 15.93 17.73 -1.26
C ALA A 8 14.96 16.53 -1.32
N VAL A 9 14.84 15.75 -0.22
CA VAL A 9 13.85 14.66 -0.11
C VAL A 9 12.42 15.21 -0.24
N LYS A 10 12.09 16.28 0.50
CA LYS A 10 10.77 16.94 0.42
C LYS A 10 10.48 17.42 -0.99
N ALA A 11 11.45 18.04 -1.66
CA ALA A 11 11.31 18.50 -3.03
C ALA A 11 11.02 17.34 -3.99
N ALA A 12 11.76 16.22 -3.88
CA ALA A 12 11.51 15.04 -4.72
C ALA A 12 10.10 14.46 -4.51
N ALA A 13 9.64 14.35 -3.27
CA ALA A 13 8.28 13.90 -2.96
C ALA A 13 7.20 14.83 -3.53
N ILE A 14 7.37 16.16 -3.39
CA ILE A 14 6.44 17.15 -3.96
C ILE A 14 6.42 17.08 -5.48
N SER A 15 7.59 17.01 -6.13
CA SER A 15 7.69 16.93 -7.59
C SER A 15 7.03 15.66 -8.14
N PHE A 16 7.22 14.52 -7.49
CA PHE A 16 6.52 13.27 -7.82
C PHE A 16 5.00 13.42 -7.71
N LEU A 17 4.48 14.00 -6.63
CA LEU A 17 3.03 14.16 -6.47
C LEU A 17 2.45 15.15 -7.47
N ARG A 18 3.13 16.27 -7.70
CA ARG A 18 2.67 17.30 -8.65
C ARG A 18 2.76 16.85 -10.10
N SER A 19 3.56 15.83 -10.44
CA SER A 19 3.57 15.28 -11.80
C SER A 19 2.21 14.68 -12.21
N PHE A 20 1.39 14.28 -11.24
CA PHE A 20 0.04 13.75 -11.49
C PHE A 20 -0.87 14.78 -12.17
N GLU A 21 -0.62 16.09 -11.97
CA GLU A 21 -1.39 17.14 -12.64
C GLU A 21 -1.19 17.15 -14.16
N ASN A 22 -0.08 16.59 -14.64
CA ASN A 22 0.21 16.48 -16.07
C ASN A 22 -0.45 15.24 -16.69
N MET A 23 -0.90 14.27 -15.86
CA MET A 23 -1.46 12.99 -16.30
C MET A 23 -0.59 12.26 -17.33
N ASP A 24 0.73 12.45 -17.21
CA ASP A 24 1.75 11.84 -18.06
C ASP A 24 2.42 10.70 -17.28
N VAL A 25 2.21 9.46 -17.75
CA VAL A 25 2.76 8.26 -17.13
C VAL A 25 4.28 8.28 -17.19
N ASP A 26 4.88 8.61 -18.33
CA ASP A 26 6.34 8.59 -18.49
C ASP A 26 7.00 9.70 -17.67
N GLY A 27 6.41 10.90 -17.69
CA GLY A 27 6.83 12.03 -16.85
C GLY A 27 6.76 11.70 -15.36
N THR A 28 5.71 11.00 -14.90
CA THR A 28 5.58 10.56 -13.51
C THR A 28 6.56 9.44 -13.16
N MET A 29 6.74 8.48 -14.07
CA MET A 29 7.70 7.38 -13.91
C MET A 29 9.15 7.86 -13.88
N SER A 30 9.47 9.04 -14.42
CA SER A 30 10.83 9.62 -14.35
C SER A 30 11.32 9.88 -12.91
N TYR A 31 10.39 10.03 -11.95
CA TYR A 31 10.70 10.17 -10.53
C TYR A 31 10.86 8.82 -9.82
N VAL A 32 10.42 7.72 -10.43
CA VAL A 32 10.52 6.37 -9.86
C VAL A 32 11.93 5.82 -10.11
N SER A 33 12.51 5.23 -9.07
CA SER A 33 13.82 4.58 -9.15
C SER A 33 13.76 3.42 -10.16
N LYS A 34 14.79 3.30 -11.00
CA LYS A 34 14.91 2.20 -11.95
C LYS A 34 15.18 0.86 -11.26
N SER A 35 15.75 0.89 -10.06
CA SER A 35 15.95 -0.31 -9.24
C SER A 35 14.71 -0.69 -8.42
N SER A 36 13.61 0.06 -8.51
CA SER A 36 12.38 -0.26 -7.81
C SER A 36 11.75 -1.54 -8.36
N PRO A 37 11.57 -2.60 -7.54
CA PRO A 37 10.80 -3.77 -7.96
C PRO A 37 9.31 -3.45 -8.15
N TYR A 38 8.86 -2.30 -7.67
CA TYR A 38 7.47 -1.84 -7.75
C TYR A 38 7.18 -0.99 -8.99
N ALA A 39 8.19 -0.70 -9.83
CA ALA A 39 8.06 0.21 -10.97
C ALA A 39 6.93 -0.20 -11.94
N LYS A 40 6.82 -1.49 -12.27
CA LYS A 40 5.76 -2.00 -13.17
C LYS A 40 4.37 -1.82 -12.57
N GLY A 41 4.21 -2.09 -11.28
CA GLY A 41 2.94 -1.88 -10.57
C GLY A 41 2.56 -0.40 -10.56
N ASN A 42 3.50 0.47 -10.19
CA ASN A 42 3.30 1.92 -10.22
C ASN A 42 2.89 2.42 -11.61
N GLN A 43 3.55 1.95 -12.67
CA GLN A 43 3.21 2.35 -14.05
C GLN A 43 1.77 1.99 -14.41
N ARG A 44 1.33 0.77 -14.06
CA ARG A 44 -0.05 0.33 -14.27
C ARG A 44 -1.04 1.20 -13.49
N ASP A 45 -0.76 1.43 -12.20
CA ASP A 45 -1.64 2.22 -11.35
C ASP A 45 -1.77 3.67 -11.89
N PHE A 46 -0.66 4.28 -12.32
CA PHE A 46 -0.68 5.62 -12.91
C PHE A 46 -1.44 5.63 -14.24
N GLN A 47 -1.27 4.61 -15.08
CA GLN A 47 -2.02 4.48 -16.32
C GLN A 47 -3.52 4.41 -16.06
N GLU A 48 -3.96 3.59 -15.11
CA GLU A 48 -5.38 3.47 -14.73
C GLU A 48 -5.95 4.79 -14.23
N ILE A 49 -5.22 5.48 -13.33
CA ILE A 49 -5.62 6.78 -12.77
C ILE A 49 -5.74 7.83 -13.89
N PHE A 50 -4.73 7.96 -14.74
CA PHE A 50 -4.68 9.00 -15.76
C PHE A 50 -5.63 8.75 -16.94
N THR A 51 -5.99 7.49 -17.19
CA THR A 51 -7.05 7.14 -18.15
C THR A 51 -8.43 7.51 -17.63
N GLN A 52 -8.72 7.31 -16.34
CA GLN A 52 -10.02 7.63 -15.75
C GLN A 52 -10.20 9.13 -15.48
N ALA A 53 -9.14 9.82 -15.07
CA ALA A 53 -9.20 11.24 -14.79
C ALA A 53 -9.35 12.08 -16.07
N GLU A 54 -10.22 13.07 -16.03
CA GLU A 54 -10.24 14.20 -16.98
C GLU A 54 -9.23 15.27 -16.57
N LYS A 55 -9.13 15.51 -15.26
CA LYS A 55 -8.29 16.54 -14.66
C LYS A 55 -7.88 16.10 -13.27
N ILE A 56 -6.64 16.40 -12.90
CA ILE A 56 -6.11 16.19 -11.55
C ILE A 56 -5.43 17.48 -11.09
N LYS A 57 -5.72 17.90 -9.85
CA LYS A 57 -5.02 18.98 -9.14
C LYS A 57 -4.63 18.57 -7.73
N ILE A 58 -3.41 18.92 -7.33
CA ILE A 58 -2.98 18.79 -5.94
C ILE A 58 -3.39 20.05 -5.20
N VAL A 59 -4.29 19.90 -4.24
CA VAL A 59 -4.79 21.01 -3.42
C VAL A 59 -3.88 21.24 -2.22
N GLU A 60 -3.43 20.16 -1.58
CA GLU A 60 -2.65 20.22 -0.35
C GLU A 60 -1.68 19.04 -0.25
N ILE A 61 -0.50 19.29 0.31
CA ILE A 61 0.48 18.27 0.71
C ILE A 61 0.96 18.65 2.11
N SER A 62 0.75 17.76 3.08
CA SER A 62 1.09 17.97 4.49
C SER A 62 2.00 16.83 4.96
N PHE A 63 3.26 17.15 5.26
CA PHE A 63 4.23 16.16 5.73
C PHE A 63 3.93 15.76 7.18
N VAL A 64 3.83 14.45 7.44
CA VAL A 64 3.63 13.88 8.77
C VAL A 64 4.97 13.60 9.43
N TYR A 65 5.85 12.84 8.76
CA TYR A 65 7.22 12.65 9.21
C TYR A 65 8.16 12.34 8.05
N ILE A 66 9.45 12.49 8.35
CA ILE A 66 10.55 11.98 7.53
C ILE A 66 11.44 11.13 8.42
N LYS A 67 11.67 9.88 8.02
CA LYS A 67 12.47 8.91 8.77
C LYS A 67 13.60 8.40 7.89
N VAL A 68 14.83 8.50 8.39
CA VAL A 68 16.01 7.91 7.73
C VAL A 68 16.10 6.44 8.12
N LEU A 69 16.26 5.57 7.14
CA LEU A 69 16.37 4.12 7.25
C LEU A 69 17.63 3.66 6.51
N ASP A 70 18.79 3.81 7.16
CA ASP A 70 20.10 3.52 6.56
C ASP A 70 20.29 4.29 5.24
N VAL A 71 20.27 3.60 4.09
CA VAL A 71 20.40 4.20 2.74
C VAL A 71 19.07 4.68 2.14
N GLN A 72 17.95 4.48 2.83
CA GLN A 72 16.61 4.88 2.39
C GLN A 72 16.07 6.02 3.26
N VAL A 73 15.15 6.79 2.68
CA VAL A 73 14.35 7.76 3.44
C VAL A 73 12.87 7.45 3.24
N GLU A 74 12.15 7.40 4.34
CA GLU A 74 10.70 7.23 4.35
C GLU A 74 10.03 8.57 4.64
N VAL A 75 9.06 8.93 3.81
CA VAL A 75 8.29 10.16 3.91
C VAL A 75 6.83 9.78 4.00
N ARG A 76 6.18 10.13 5.10
CA ARG A 76 4.73 10.01 5.27
C ARG A 76 4.11 11.39 5.13
N PHE A 77 3.02 11.48 4.38
CA PHE A 77 2.31 12.73 4.15
C PHE A 77 0.82 12.46 3.91
N ASP A 78 0.02 13.50 4.14
CA ASP A 78 -1.35 13.58 3.68
C ASP A 78 -1.39 14.39 2.38
N VAL A 79 -2.14 13.92 1.39
CA VAL A 79 -2.32 14.60 0.11
C VAL A 79 -3.80 14.71 -0.23
N LYS A 80 -4.21 15.90 -0.69
CA LYS A 80 -5.56 16.16 -1.16
C LYS A 80 -5.57 16.39 -2.67
N PHE A 81 -6.28 15.52 -3.38
CA PHE A 81 -6.55 15.67 -4.80
C PHE A 81 -7.91 16.35 -5.02
N ALA A 82 -7.97 17.24 -6.01
CA ALA A 82 -9.21 17.63 -6.66
C ALA A 82 -9.14 17.10 -8.09
N ALA A 83 -9.89 16.04 -8.37
CA ALA A 83 -9.91 15.42 -9.68
C ALA A 83 -11.34 15.23 -10.19
N THR A 84 -11.46 15.16 -11.52
CA THR A 84 -12.73 14.98 -12.23
C THR A 84 -12.66 13.70 -13.04
N ASP A 85 -13.72 12.90 -13.00
CA ASP A 85 -13.83 11.65 -13.74
C ASP A 85 -14.24 11.95 -15.17
N ARG A 86 -13.52 11.37 -16.14
CA ARG A 86 -13.68 11.65 -17.57
C ARG A 86 -15.02 11.19 -18.14
N LYS A 87 -15.62 10.15 -17.58
CA LYS A 87 -16.87 9.59 -18.10
C LYS A 87 -18.08 10.34 -17.55
N THR A 88 -18.04 10.69 -16.28
CA THR A 88 -19.18 11.24 -15.55
C THR A 88 -19.13 12.75 -15.40
N GLY A 89 -17.95 13.37 -15.53
CA GLY A 89 -17.71 14.78 -15.19
C GLY A 89 -17.81 15.07 -13.69
N GLY A 90 -18.01 14.04 -12.84
CA GLY A 90 -18.13 14.16 -11.39
C GLY A 90 -16.78 14.08 -10.67
N PRO A 91 -16.77 14.17 -9.33
CA PRO A 91 -15.55 14.00 -8.54
C PRO A 91 -14.91 12.63 -8.77
N TYR A 92 -13.60 12.62 -9.03
CA TYR A 92 -12.79 11.41 -9.14
C TYR A 92 -11.88 11.27 -7.92
N GLU A 93 -11.91 10.10 -7.29
CA GLU A 93 -11.04 9.76 -6.19
C GLU A 93 -9.76 9.11 -6.73
N VAL A 94 -8.67 9.87 -6.75
CA VAL A 94 -7.36 9.39 -7.24
C VAL A 94 -6.81 8.25 -6.37
N TYR A 95 -6.97 8.37 -5.06
CA TYR A 95 -6.63 7.33 -4.09
C TYR A 95 -7.70 7.29 -3.01
N THR A 96 -8.04 6.07 -2.58
CA THR A 96 -9.00 5.81 -1.50
C THR A 96 -8.54 6.32 -0.13
N SER A 97 -7.24 6.57 0.03
CA SER A 97 -6.63 7.05 1.27
C SER A 97 -5.74 8.25 0.99
N ALA A 98 -6.00 9.34 1.70
CA ALA A 98 -5.22 10.58 1.61
C ALA A 98 -3.82 10.42 2.21
N ARG A 99 -3.64 9.51 3.17
CA ARG A 99 -2.35 9.26 3.80
C ARG A 99 -1.52 8.33 2.93
N ARG A 100 -0.37 8.83 2.50
CA ARG A 100 0.54 8.15 1.59
C ARG A 100 1.93 8.06 2.20
N LEU A 101 2.67 7.08 1.70
CA LEU A 101 4.05 6.85 2.08
C LEU A 101 4.91 6.66 0.85
N LEU A 102 6.03 7.36 0.84
CA LEU A 102 7.10 7.19 -0.14
C LEU A 102 8.33 6.65 0.58
N LYS A 103 8.90 5.58 0.05
CA LYS A 103 10.30 5.24 0.31
C LYS A 103 11.13 5.78 -0.84
N LEU A 104 12.18 6.51 -0.51
CA LEU A 104 13.11 7.11 -1.45
C LEU A 104 14.50 6.52 -1.28
N VAL A 105 15.21 6.44 -2.40
CA VAL A 105 16.64 6.08 -2.48
C VAL A 105 17.38 7.21 -3.18
N SER A 106 18.64 7.43 -2.81
CA SER A 106 19.52 8.36 -3.52
C SER A 106 20.31 7.59 -4.57
N GLU A 107 20.04 7.85 -5.85
CA GLU A 107 20.74 7.27 -6.99
C GLU A 107 21.48 8.37 -7.74
N ASN A 108 22.82 8.30 -7.79
CA ASN A 108 23.66 9.30 -8.44
C ASN A 108 23.39 10.75 -7.95
N GLY A 109 23.18 10.92 -6.65
CA GLY A 109 22.89 12.21 -6.03
C GLY A 109 21.48 12.75 -6.27
N LYS A 110 20.56 11.92 -6.79
CA LYS A 110 19.15 12.27 -7.00
C LYS A 110 18.25 11.37 -6.17
N TRP A 111 17.35 11.98 -5.41
CA TRP A 111 16.30 11.25 -4.70
C TRP A 111 15.24 10.74 -5.68
N GLN A 112 15.01 9.44 -5.66
CA GLN A 112 14.02 8.77 -6.50
C GLN A 112 13.08 7.92 -5.65
N ILE A 113 11.85 7.75 -6.13
CA ILE A 113 10.81 6.98 -5.46
C ILE A 113 11.11 5.49 -5.64
N TYR A 114 11.54 4.84 -4.56
CA TYR A 114 11.71 3.39 -4.52
C TYR A 114 10.37 2.68 -4.33
N ARG A 115 9.47 3.23 -3.52
CA ARG A 115 8.13 2.67 -3.28
C ARG A 115 7.12 3.77 -3.02
N HIS A 116 5.93 3.62 -3.56
CA HIS A 116 4.75 4.41 -3.24
C HIS A 116 3.65 3.49 -2.71
N SER A 117 3.03 3.83 -1.57
CA SER A 117 1.91 3.06 -1.03
C SER A 117 0.94 3.92 -0.23
N SER A 118 -0.26 3.40 0.03
CA SER A 118 -1.16 3.98 1.03
C SER A 118 -0.64 3.75 2.44
N GLY A 119 -1.20 4.49 3.41
CA GLY A 119 -0.90 4.28 4.83
C GLY A 119 -1.29 2.88 5.31
N GLU A 120 -2.42 2.35 4.85
CA GLU A 120 -2.90 1.00 5.19
C GLU A 120 -1.95 -0.08 4.66
N MET A 121 -1.52 0.04 3.39
CA MET A 121 -0.60 -0.89 2.78
C MET A 121 0.79 -0.85 3.43
N ASP A 122 1.25 0.32 3.89
CA ASP A 122 2.46 0.40 4.70
C ASP A 122 2.27 -0.22 6.09
N PHE A 123 1.14 0.05 6.73
CA PHE A 123 0.83 -0.49 8.04
C PHE A 123 0.72 -2.02 8.03
N ALA A 124 0.09 -2.61 7.02
CA ALA A 124 0.05 -4.05 6.79
C ALA A 124 1.47 -4.65 6.74
N ARG A 125 2.40 -4.02 6.01
CA ARG A 125 3.80 -4.48 5.95
C ARG A 125 4.50 -4.41 7.30
N ARG A 126 4.23 -3.38 8.10
CA ARG A 126 4.78 -3.26 9.46
C ARG A 126 4.21 -4.33 10.40
N LEU A 127 2.92 -4.64 10.28
CA LEU A 127 2.29 -5.73 11.05
C LEU A 127 2.87 -7.09 10.67
N ILE A 128 3.14 -7.36 9.40
CA ILE A 128 3.79 -8.61 8.94
C ILE A 128 5.22 -8.74 9.48
N ALA A 129 5.97 -7.63 9.47
CA ALA A 129 7.35 -7.58 9.93
C ALA A 129 7.48 -7.73 11.46
N GLU A 130 6.53 -7.20 12.22
CA GLU A 130 6.42 -7.43 13.66
C GLU A 130 6.02 -8.88 13.89
N LYS A 131 6.74 -9.64 14.74
CA LYS A 131 6.46 -11.07 14.97
C LYS A 131 5.73 -11.33 16.30
N SER A 132 5.66 -10.35 17.19
CA SER A 132 4.93 -10.46 18.45
C SER A 132 3.45 -10.14 18.28
N PRO A 133 2.53 -11.08 18.55
CA PRO A 133 1.09 -10.83 18.48
C PRO A 133 0.65 -9.68 19.40
N THR A 134 1.21 -9.60 20.61
CA THR A 134 0.86 -8.54 21.56
C THR A 134 1.27 -7.16 21.08
N VAL A 135 2.40 -7.05 20.35
CA VAL A 135 2.83 -5.77 19.77
C VAL A 135 1.95 -5.40 18.59
N ARG A 136 1.51 -6.38 17.78
CA ARG A 136 0.54 -6.16 16.70
C ARG A 136 -0.78 -5.60 17.24
N ASP A 137 -1.31 -6.15 18.34
CA ASP A 137 -2.54 -5.66 18.97
C ASP A 137 -2.40 -4.21 19.46
N VAL A 138 -1.25 -3.87 20.05
CA VAL A 138 -0.93 -2.49 20.46
C VAL A 138 -0.83 -1.57 19.24
N MET A 139 -0.19 -2.00 18.16
CA MET A 139 -0.10 -1.25 16.91
C MET A 139 -1.48 -0.96 16.32
N LEU A 140 -2.35 -1.99 16.22
CA LEU A 140 -3.73 -1.86 15.74
C LEU A 140 -4.53 -0.89 16.63
N SER A 141 -4.33 -0.94 17.95
CA SER A 141 -4.98 -0.04 18.89
C SER A 141 -4.49 1.41 18.81
N ASN A 142 -3.25 1.64 18.38
CA ASN A 142 -2.65 2.97 18.29
C ASN A 142 -2.89 3.65 16.94
N GLU A 143 -2.99 2.88 15.85
CA GLU A 143 -3.17 3.40 14.49
C GLU A 143 -4.57 3.02 13.93
N LYS A 144 -5.61 3.26 14.75
CA LYS A 144 -7.00 2.91 14.45
C LYS A 144 -7.53 3.56 13.18
N GLU A 145 -6.93 4.65 12.72
CA GLU A 145 -7.33 5.31 11.47
C GLU A 145 -7.17 4.40 10.23
N TYR A 146 -6.28 3.40 10.28
CA TYR A 146 -6.12 2.43 9.20
C TYR A 146 -7.01 1.21 9.36
N LEU A 147 -7.73 1.06 10.47
CA LEU A 147 -8.51 -0.13 10.80
C LEU A 147 -9.82 -0.12 9.99
N ASN A 148 -9.68 -0.47 8.70
CA ASN A 148 -10.73 -0.40 7.69
C ASN A 148 -10.51 -1.49 6.62
N LYS A 149 -11.46 -1.63 5.69
CA LYS A 149 -11.40 -2.64 4.62
C LYS A 149 -10.14 -2.55 3.75
N SER A 150 -9.56 -1.37 3.56
CA SER A 150 -8.34 -1.21 2.76
C SER A 150 -7.11 -1.80 3.46
N LEU A 151 -7.06 -1.81 4.80
CA LEU A 151 -6.03 -2.54 5.54
C LEU A 151 -6.21 -4.04 5.43
N SER A 152 -7.44 -4.55 5.60
CA SER A 152 -7.73 -5.98 5.38
C SER A 152 -7.30 -6.44 3.98
N GLY A 153 -7.80 -5.78 2.93
CA GLY A 153 -7.48 -6.12 1.55
C GLY A 153 -5.99 -5.95 1.19
N SER A 154 -5.24 -5.14 1.95
CA SER A 154 -3.78 -5.03 1.78
C SER A 154 -3.06 -6.35 2.09
N PHE A 155 -3.54 -7.14 3.06
CA PHE A 155 -2.96 -8.45 3.35
C PHE A 155 -3.20 -9.44 2.22
N THR A 156 -4.40 -9.46 1.64
CA THR A 156 -4.71 -10.29 0.47
C THR A 156 -3.79 -9.94 -0.71
N ASN A 157 -3.63 -8.64 -1.00
CA ASN A 157 -2.73 -8.17 -2.05
C ASN A 157 -1.27 -8.53 -1.78
N LEU A 158 -0.81 -8.42 -0.52
CA LEU A 158 0.56 -8.78 -0.15
C LEU A 158 0.80 -10.28 -0.29
N GLY A 159 -0.11 -11.12 0.21
CA GLY A 159 -0.01 -12.58 0.07
C GLY A 159 0.02 -13.02 -1.40
N ASN A 160 -0.85 -12.46 -2.24
CA ASN A 160 -0.87 -12.74 -3.68
C ASN A 160 0.38 -12.25 -4.44
N SER A 161 1.14 -11.32 -3.84
CA SER A 161 2.40 -10.83 -4.41
C SER A 161 3.63 -11.60 -3.93
N MET A 162 3.46 -12.53 -2.98
CA MET A 162 4.56 -13.38 -2.53
C MET A 162 4.97 -14.36 -3.63
N PRO A 163 6.26 -14.72 -3.73
CA PRO A 163 6.72 -15.72 -4.68
C PRO A 163 6.00 -17.07 -4.52
N ASP A 164 5.79 -17.80 -5.61
CA ASP A 164 5.14 -19.12 -5.59
C ASP A 164 5.85 -20.15 -4.67
N ASN A 165 7.13 -19.93 -4.39
CA ASN A 165 7.95 -20.77 -3.50
C ASN A 165 8.05 -20.24 -2.06
N ALA A 166 7.31 -19.19 -1.71
CA ALA A 166 7.28 -18.69 -0.35
C ALA A 166 6.73 -19.77 0.62
N PRO A 167 7.26 -19.84 1.86
CA PRO A 167 6.79 -20.82 2.83
C PRO A 167 5.27 -20.70 3.04
N PRO A 168 4.50 -21.80 2.93
CA PRO A 168 3.05 -21.72 3.10
C PRO A 168 2.61 -21.14 4.44
N GLU A 169 3.39 -21.34 5.51
CA GLU A 169 3.09 -20.77 6.82
C GLU A 169 3.27 -19.24 6.84
N ASP A 170 4.16 -18.67 6.04
CA ASP A 170 4.29 -17.22 5.88
C ASP A 170 3.06 -16.64 5.16
N LEU A 171 2.56 -17.31 4.10
CA LEU A 171 1.31 -16.91 3.44
C LEU A 171 0.12 -16.99 4.40
N LEU A 172 0.01 -18.08 5.17
CA LEU A 172 -1.05 -18.25 6.16
C LEU A 172 -0.98 -17.16 7.23
N GLU A 173 0.22 -16.79 7.70
CA GLU A 173 0.38 -15.68 8.63
C GLU A 173 -0.15 -14.37 8.03
N VAL A 174 0.19 -14.04 6.79
CA VAL A 174 -0.28 -12.84 6.10
C VAL A 174 -1.81 -12.84 5.99
N PHE A 175 -2.42 -13.92 5.50
CA PHE A 175 -3.88 -13.96 5.34
C PHE A 175 -4.63 -13.99 6.68
N ARG A 176 -4.08 -14.62 7.73
CA ARG A 176 -4.64 -14.57 9.09
C ARG A 176 -4.62 -13.16 9.68
N LEU A 177 -3.60 -12.36 9.39
CA LEU A 177 -3.59 -10.94 9.79
C LEU A 177 -4.71 -10.15 9.08
N GLY A 178 -4.94 -10.42 7.79
CA GLY A 178 -6.06 -9.86 7.05
C GLY A 178 -7.42 -10.24 7.65
N LEU A 179 -7.61 -11.53 7.92
CA LEU A 179 -8.81 -12.06 8.58
C LEU A 179 -9.03 -11.38 9.94
N HIS A 180 -8.00 -11.28 10.77
CA HIS A 180 -8.11 -10.65 12.08
C HIS A 180 -8.57 -9.18 11.98
N VAL A 181 -8.02 -8.42 11.02
CA VAL A 181 -8.48 -7.04 10.78
C VAL A 181 -9.93 -7.02 10.31
N ALA A 182 -10.33 -7.93 9.41
CA ALA A 182 -11.70 -8.04 8.92
C ALA A 182 -12.70 -8.36 10.05
N GLU A 183 -12.32 -9.23 11.00
CA GLU A 183 -13.10 -9.52 12.21
C GLU A 183 -13.24 -8.28 13.11
N LEU A 184 -12.15 -7.55 13.35
CA LEU A 184 -12.17 -6.33 14.19
C LEU A 184 -13.09 -5.24 13.64
N ILE A 185 -13.19 -5.10 12.32
CA ILE A 185 -14.10 -4.13 11.67
C ILE A 185 -15.49 -4.70 11.38
N GLY A 186 -15.71 -6.00 11.58
CA GLY A 186 -16.97 -6.69 11.29
C GLY A 186 -17.32 -6.78 9.79
N ASP A 187 -16.33 -6.72 8.90
CA ASP A 187 -16.54 -6.75 7.45
C ASP A 187 -16.57 -8.19 6.94
N LYS A 188 -17.79 -8.72 6.75
CA LYS A 188 -18.01 -10.10 6.30
C LYS A 188 -17.45 -10.40 4.91
N HIS A 189 -17.42 -9.40 4.02
CA HIS A 189 -16.91 -9.59 2.66
C HIS A 189 -15.39 -9.80 2.70
N GLU A 190 -14.70 -8.97 3.48
CA GLU A 190 -13.27 -9.11 3.71
C GLU A 190 -12.92 -10.41 4.46
N MET A 191 -13.73 -10.81 5.44
CA MET A 191 -13.56 -12.11 6.13
C MET A 191 -13.65 -13.28 5.15
N ALA A 192 -14.66 -13.30 4.29
CA ALA A 192 -14.83 -14.34 3.27
C ALA A 192 -13.62 -14.42 2.33
N GLY A 193 -13.15 -13.26 1.83
CA GLY A 193 -11.95 -13.20 0.98
C GLY A 193 -10.69 -13.74 1.67
N ALA A 194 -10.53 -13.47 2.97
CA ALA A 194 -9.41 -13.98 3.75
C ALA A 194 -9.52 -15.51 3.98
N TRP A 195 -10.72 -16.02 4.29
CA TRP A 195 -10.96 -17.45 4.45
C TRP A 195 -10.71 -18.24 3.16
N ASN A 196 -11.16 -17.73 2.02
CA ASN A 196 -10.87 -18.31 0.71
C ASN A 196 -9.35 -18.43 0.48
N SER A 197 -8.61 -17.36 0.77
CA SER A 197 -7.16 -17.32 0.62
C SER A 197 -6.46 -18.32 1.54
N ILE A 198 -6.91 -18.46 2.78
CA ILE A 198 -6.43 -19.47 3.74
C ILE A 198 -6.71 -20.89 3.23
N GLY A 199 -7.95 -21.16 2.79
CA GLY A 199 -8.36 -22.47 2.26
C GLY A 199 -7.53 -22.87 1.04
N TRP A 200 -7.25 -21.91 0.15
CA TRP A 200 -6.38 -22.12 -1.02
C TRP A 200 -4.98 -22.56 -0.61
N VAL A 201 -4.34 -21.91 0.37
CA VAL A 201 -3.00 -22.30 0.85
C VAL A 201 -3.03 -23.69 1.50
N LEU A 202 -4.01 -23.98 2.36
CA LEU A 202 -4.14 -25.27 3.04
C LEU A 202 -4.34 -26.43 2.07
N LYS A 203 -5.12 -26.22 1.01
CA LYS A 203 -5.29 -27.18 -0.08
C LYS A 203 -3.97 -27.49 -0.77
N HIS A 204 -3.14 -26.49 -1.06
CA HIS A 204 -1.81 -26.70 -1.65
C HIS A 204 -0.83 -27.42 -0.71
N GLN A 205 -1.07 -27.37 0.60
CA GLN A 205 -0.36 -28.20 1.60
C GLN A 205 -0.93 -29.63 1.74
N ASN A 206 -1.91 -30.04 0.93
CA ASN A 206 -2.67 -31.29 1.08
C ASN A 206 -3.42 -31.44 2.42
N LYS A 207 -3.66 -30.33 3.14
CA LYS A 207 -4.44 -30.30 4.39
C LYS A 207 -5.92 -30.13 4.08
N ASN A 208 -6.49 -31.10 3.35
CA ASN A 208 -7.83 -30.98 2.75
C ASN A 208 -8.94 -30.75 3.76
N ASP A 209 -8.89 -31.41 4.93
CA ASP A 209 -9.91 -31.23 5.97
C ASP A 209 -9.92 -29.80 6.50
N LEU A 210 -8.75 -29.22 6.78
CA LEU A 210 -8.63 -27.83 7.22
C LEU A 210 -9.01 -26.83 6.11
N ALA A 211 -8.79 -27.18 4.85
CA ALA A 211 -9.21 -26.35 3.72
C ALA A 211 -10.73 -26.32 3.59
N LEU A 212 -11.41 -27.46 3.77
CA LEU A 212 -12.87 -27.53 3.80
C LEU A 212 -13.44 -26.69 4.96
N ASP A 213 -12.87 -26.81 6.16
CA ASP A 213 -13.28 -25.99 7.30
C ASP A 213 -13.16 -24.49 6.97
N ALA A 214 -12.06 -24.06 6.35
CA ALA A 214 -11.89 -22.67 5.94
C ALA A 214 -12.93 -22.23 4.89
N TYR A 215 -13.23 -23.04 3.88
CA TYR A 215 -14.27 -22.72 2.89
C TYR A 215 -15.68 -22.69 3.49
N PHE A 216 -15.96 -23.45 4.55
CA PHE A 216 -17.21 -23.33 5.28
C PHE A 216 -17.31 -22.05 6.13
N GLN A 217 -16.19 -21.47 6.54
CA GLN A 217 -16.18 -20.16 7.21
C GLN A 217 -16.35 -18.99 6.22
N GLU A 218 -16.09 -19.22 4.92
CA GLU A 218 -16.30 -18.24 3.85
C GLU A 218 -17.79 -18.05 3.51
N SER A 219 -18.59 -19.13 3.57
CA SER A 219 -20.02 -19.18 3.17
C SER A 219 -20.99 -18.63 4.21
#